data_AF-A0A7V8VS04-F1
#
_entry.id   AF-A0A7V8VS04-F1
#
_cell.length_a   1.000
_cell.length_b   1.000
_cell.length_c   1.000
_cell.angle_alpha   90.00
_cell.angle_beta   90.00
_cell.angle_gamma   90.00
#
_symmetry.space_group_name_H-M   'P 1'
#
loop_
_entity.id
_entity.type
_entity.pdbx_description
1 polymer ?
#
loop_
_entity_poly.entity_id
_entity_poly.type
_entity_poly.pdbx_seq_one_letter_code
_entity_poly.pdbx_strand_id
1 'polypeptide(L)'
;MAEVLVQFTRPVVGSSGQAYLPRACGRLREDGLWEGWIEFVSDDGSPVLRSPRETVQSDRVDLRYWATGLTRAHLEGSLRRALDPVRPRPTANPTPAYDAPAPSPAFTGATAVPPHPTVRILPNPFEAYARGEEALRRQLHSPDAAYLRELIRTYGLLDNPSIDLWRMSKAALVGLALVAVRERLR
;
A
#
# COMPACT_ATOMS: atom_id res chain seq x y z
N MET A 1 -26.94 11.21 13.81
CA MET A 1 -27.22 10.44 15.04
C MET A 1 -26.41 9.15 15.00
N ALA A 2 -25.99 8.62 16.14
CA ALA A 2 -25.32 7.31 16.19
C ALA A 2 -26.35 6.16 16.19
N GLU A 3 -25.99 5.03 15.59
CA GLU A 3 -26.82 3.82 15.56
C GLU A 3 -25.98 2.55 15.78
N VAL A 4 -26.62 1.49 16.26
CA VAL A 4 -26.03 0.15 16.34
C VAL A 4 -26.27 -0.56 15.00
N LEU A 5 -25.20 -0.92 14.31
CA LEU A 5 -25.25 -1.60 13.02
C LEU A 5 -25.36 -3.11 13.18
N VAL A 6 -24.56 -3.68 14.09
CA VAL A 6 -24.50 -5.10 14.41
C VAL A 6 -24.30 -5.27 15.91
N GLN A 7 -25.12 -6.12 16.54
CA GLN A 7 -24.90 -6.59 17.90
C GLN A 7 -24.38 -8.02 17.85
N PHE A 8 -23.25 -8.26 18.51
CA PHE A 8 -22.66 -9.59 18.59
C PHE A 8 -23.32 -10.36 19.73
N THR A 9 -23.42 -11.68 19.56
CA THR A 9 -24.02 -12.58 20.56
C THR A 9 -22.99 -13.28 21.44
N ARG A 10 -21.74 -13.34 20.98
CA ARG A 10 -20.64 -13.95 21.72
C ARG A 10 -19.82 -12.86 22.43
N PRO A 11 -19.68 -12.94 23.77
CA PRO A 11 -18.84 -12.00 24.49
C PRO A 11 -17.35 -12.24 24.19
N VAL A 12 -16.57 -11.19 24.38
CA VAL A 12 -15.10 -11.22 24.41
C VAL A 12 -14.62 -10.91 25.82
N VAL A 13 -13.47 -11.46 26.19
CA VAL A 13 -12.94 -11.38 27.56
C VAL A 13 -11.75 -10.44 27.59
N GLY A 14 -11.77 -9.47 28.52
CA GLY A 14 -10.67 -8.54 28.77
C GLY A 14 -9.52 -9.21 29.54
N SER A 15 -8.40 -8.51 29.67
CA SER A 15 -7.21 -9.01 30.39
C SER A 15 -7.46 -9.30 31.88
N SER A 16 -8.45 -8.64 32.49
CA SER A 16 -8.88 -8.88 33.88
C SER A 16 -9.81 -10.10 34.04
N GLY A 17 -10.21 -10.75 32.94
CA GLY A 17 -11.22 -11.83 32.95
C GLY A 17 -12.67 -11.33 32.83
N GLN A 18 -12.92 -10.02 32.82
CA GLN A 18 -14.26 -9.47 32.63
C GLN A 18 -14.78 -9.71 31.20
N ALA A 19 -16.04 -10.13 31.08
CA ALA A 19 -16.70 -10.37 29.80
C ALA A 19 -17.42 -9.12 29.31
N TYR A 20 -17.35 -8.87 28.00
CA TYR A 20 -18.02 -7.75 27.34
C TYR A 20 -18.76 -8.23 26.10
N LEU A 21 -19.99 -7.73 25.90
CA LEU A 21 -20.78 -7.95 24.70
C LEU A 21 -20.53 -6.83 23.68
N PRO A 22 -19.93 -7.12 22.51
CA PRO A 22 -19.61 -6.10 21.53
C PRO A 22 -20.83 -5.61 20.74
N ARG A 23 -20.80 -4.34 20.34
CA ARG A 23 -21.73 -3.71 19.40
C ARG A 23 -20.94 -2.86 18.41
N ALA A 24 -21.10 -3.11 17.12
CA ALA A 24 -20.56 -2.23 16.09
C ALA A 24 -21.52 -1.06 15.90
N CYS A 25 -21.02 0.14 16.11
CA CYS A 25 -21.79 1.38 16.06
C CYS A 25 -21.28 2.27 14.93
N GLY A 26 -22.18 3.11 14.40
CA GLY A 26 -21.88 4.01 13.30
C GLY A 26 -22.58 5.35 13.43
N ARG A 27 -22.01 6.39 12.82
CA ARG A 27 -22.64 7.71 12.72
C ARG A 27 -22.20 8.43 11.44
N LEU A 28 -23.15 9.13 10.81
CA LEU A 28 -22.87 10.13 9.77
C LEU A 28 -22.26 11.40 10.40
N ARG A 29 -21.10 11.80 9.90
CA ARG A 29 -20.38 13.02 10.28
C ARG A 29 -20.82 14.21 9.43
N GLU A 30 -20.40 15.39 9.85
CA GLU A 30 -20.71 16.66 9.16
C GLU A 30 -20.07 16.75 7.77
N ASP A 31 -18.98 16.03 7.52
CA ASP A 31 -18.31 15.96 6.21
C ASP A 31 -18.95 14.96 5.24
N GLY A 32 -20.11 14.39 5.60
CA GLY A 32 -20.83 13.42 4.78
C GLY A 32 -20.29 11.99 4.86
N LEU A 33 -19.19 11.75 5.60
CA LEU A 33 -18.62 10.42 5.78
C LEU A 33 -19.20 9.71 7.01
N TRP A 34 -19.23 8.39 6.95
CA TRP A 34 -19.64 7.52 8.03
C TRP A 34 -18.44 7.06 8.84
N GLU A 35 -18.46 7.23 10.16
CA GLU A 35 -17.44 6.66 11.06
C GLU A 35 -17.99 5.45 11.82
N GLY A 36 -17.13 4.45 12.01
CA GLY A 36 -17.43 3.23 12.77
C GLY A 36 -16.55 3.07 14.01
N TRP A 37 -17.14 2.58 15.09
CA TRP A 37 -16.44 2.16 16.31
C TRP A 37 -17.14 0.95 16.93
N ILE A 38 -16.55 0.39 17.98
CA ILE A 38 -17.07 -0.77 18.69
C ILE A 38 -17.32 -0.37 20.14
N GLU A 39 -18.52 -0.62 20.62
CA GLU A 39 -18.89 -0.51 22.03
C GLU A 39 -18.80 -1.88 22.70
N PHE A 40 -18.37 -1.90 23.95
CA PHE A 40 -18.22 -3.09 24.78
C PHE A 40 -19.05 -2.90 26.04
N VAL A 41 -20.15 -3.64 26.12
CA VAL A 41 -21.10 -3.57 27.23
C VAL A 41 -20.77 -4.69 28.22
N SER A 42 -20.52 -4.32 29.47
CA SER A 42 -20.32 -5.27 30.56
C SER A 42 -21.66 -5.63 31.22
N ASP A 43 -21.75 -6.82 31.82
CA ASP A 43 -22.94 -7.31 32.54
C ASP A 43 -22.99 -6.85 34.01
N ASP A 44 -21.86 -6.43 34.56
CA ASP A 44 -21.69 -5.92 35.93
C ASP A 44 -22.19 -4.48 36.14
N GLY A 45 -22.73 -3.84 35.09
CA GLY A 45 -23.20 -2.45 35.14
C GLY A 45 -22.10 -1.40 35.00
N SER A 46 -20.85 -1.81 34.73
CA SER A 46 -19.76 -0.89 34.43
C SER A 46 -20.07 0.00 33.21
N PRO A 47 -19.48 1.21 33.12
CA PRO A 47 -19.65 2.08 31.96
C PRO A 47 -19.28 1.38 30.65
N VAL A 48 -20.06 1.64 29.59
CA VAL A 48 -19.81 1.10 28.26
C VAL A 48 -18.47 1.63 27.75
N LEU A 49 -17.55 0.72 27.45
CA LEU A 49 -16.29 1.08 26.81
C LEU A 49 -16.50 1.25 25.31
N ARG A 50 -15.69 2.09 24.69
CA ARG A 50 -15.69 2.27 23.24
C ARG A 50 -14.29 2.26 22.68
N SER A 51 -14.11 1.64 21.52
CA SER A 51 -12.87 1.76 20.76
C SER A 51 -12.70 3.20 20.24
N PRO A 52 -11.47 3.59 19.84
CA PRO A 52 -11.29 4.67 18.89
C PRO A 52 -12.06 4.40 17.58
N ARG A 53 -12.04 5.38 16.67
CA ARG A 53 -12.57 5.20 15.31
C ARG A 53 -11.82 4.07 14.61
N GLU A 54 -12.55 3.04 14.21
CA GLU A 54 -12.01 1.84 13.54
C GLU A 54 -12.01 2.01 12.02
N THR A 55 -12.99 2.73 11.47
CA THR A 55 -13.10 2.92 10.03
C THR A 55 -13.83 4.22 9.68
N VAL A 56 -13.62 4.68 8.45
CA VAL A 56 -14.39 5.74 7.79
C VAL A 56 -14.86 5.19 6.45
N GLN A 57 -16.15 5.34 6.15
CA GLN A 57 -16.80 4.84 4.95
C GLN A 57 -17.58 5.96 4.25
N SER A 58 -17.78 5.83 2.95
CA SER A 58 -18.49 6.82 2.15
C SER A 58 -20.00 6.78 2.40
N ASP A 59 -20.55 5.61 2.71
CA ASP A 59 -21.97 5.43 3.00
C ASP A 59 -22.24 4.41 4.11
N ARG A 60 -23.52 4.30 4.47
CA ARG A 60 -24.02 3.45 5.55
C ARG A 60 -23.96 1.96 5.20
N VAL A 61 -24.14 1.60 3.92
CA VAL A 61 -24.15 0.20 3.46
C VAL A 61 -22.75 -0.39 3.62
N ASP A 62 -21.73 0.35 3.19
CA ASP A 62 -20.32 -0.03 3.37
C ASP A 62 -19.95 -0.14 4.85
N LEU A 63 -20.45 0.80 5.68
CA LEU A 63 -20.23 0.72 7.12
C LEU A 63 -20.89 -0.51 7.75
N ARG A 64 -22.09 -0.88 7.30
CA ARG A 64 -22.76 -2.11 7.76
C ARG A 64 -22.01 -3.36 7.30
N TYR A 65 -21.49 -3.36 6.07
CA TYR A 65 -20.68 -4.47 5.56
C TYR A 65 -19.41 -4.67 6.41
N TRP A 66 -18.68 -3.58 6.72
CA TRP A 66 -17.58 -3.61 7.68
C TRP A 66 -18.00 -4.24 9.01
N ALA A 67 -19.11 -3.78 9.58
CA ALA A 67 -19.60 -4.27 10.88
C ALA A 67 -19.87 -5.78 10.87
N THR A 68 -20.41 -6.32 9.77
CA THR A 68 -20.65 -7.76 9.61
C THR A 68 -19.39 -8.59 9.39
N GLY A 69 -18.31 -7.96 8.88
CA GLY A 69 -17.02 -8.61 8.64
C GLY A 69 -16.10 -8.69 9.86
N LEU A 70 -16.49 -8.13 11.01
CA LEU A 70 -15.65 -8.11 12.21
C LEU A 70 -15.49 -9.51 12.80
N THR A 71 -14.23 -9.95 12.88
CA THR A 71 -13.87 -11.25 13.45
C THR A 71 -13.67 -11.15 14.96
N ARG A 72 -13.74 -12.30 15.65
CA ARG A 72 -13.47 -12.38 17.09
C ARG A 72 -12.11 -11.79 17.47
N ALA A 73 -11.06 -12.10 16.72
CA ALA A 73 -9.71 -11.57 16.96
C ALA A 73 -9.66 -10.03 16.84
N HIS A 74 -10.44 -9.45 15.92
CA HIS A 74 -10.57 -8.00 15.83
C HIS A 74 -11.24 -7.42 17.07
N LEU A 75 -12.35 -8.01 17.51
CA LEU A 75 -13.08 -7.58 18.70
C LEU A 75 -12.22 -7.63 19.96
N GLU A 76 -11.46 -8.72 20.16
CA GLU A 76 -10.52 -8.87 21.28
C GLU A 76 -9.38 -7.84 21.20
N GLY A 77 -8.84 -7.59 20.01
CA GLY A 77 -7.82 -6.57 19.78
C GLY A 77 -8.30 -5.14 20.06
N SER A 78 -9.53 -4.81 19.64
CA SER A 78 -10.16 -3.52 19.91
C SER A 78 -10.49 -3.35 21.39
N LEU A 79 -10.99 -4.39 22.07
CA LEU A 79 -11.24 -4.35 23.52
C LEU A 79 -9.96 -4.05 24.29
N ARG A 80 -8.85 -4.73 23.94
CA ARG A 80 -7.55 -4.48 24.57
C ARG A 80 -7.12 -3.02 24.46
N ARG A 81 -7.31 -2.38 23.30
CA ARG A 81 -7.00 -0.94 23.11
C ARG A 81 -7.96 -0.02 23.86
N ALA A 82 -9.20 -0.45 24.09
CA ALA A 82 -10.18 0.33 24.86
C ALA A 82 -9.89 0.26 26.37
N LEU A 83 -9.42 -0.89 26.87
CA LEU A 83 -9.02 -1.10 28.27
C LEU A 83 -7.67 -0.48 28.60
N ASP A 84 -6.72 -0.55 27.66
CA ASP A 84 -5.40 0.07 27.77
C ASP A 84 -5.21 1.07 26.62
N PRO A 85 -5.76 2.29 26.76
CA PRO A 85 -5.58 3.32 25.75
C PRO A 85 -4.11 3.68 25.70
N VAL A 86 -3.43 3.15 24.68
CA VAL A 86 -2.05 3.53 24.35
C VAL A 86 -2.03 5.03 24.21
N ARG A 87 -1.48 5.73 25.21
CA ARG A 87 -1.20 7.15 25.08
C ARG A 87 -0.19 7.26 23.96
N PRO A 88 -0.50 7.94 22.83
CA PRO A 88 0.52 8.17 21.84
C PRO A 88 1.64 8.90 22.56
N ARG A 89 2.78 8.22 22.74
CA ARG A 89 4.01 8.92 23.09
C ARG A 89 4.17 9.94 21.97
N PRO A 90 4.29 11.25 22.26
CA PRO A 90 4.60 12.21 21.22
C PRO A 90 5.88 11.68 20.58
N THR A 91 5.76 11.14 19.37
CA THR A 91 6.90 10.96 18.51
C THR A 91 7.28 12.38 18.18
N ALA A 92 8.24 12.94 18.93
CA ALA A 92 8.87 14.17 18.50
C ALA A 92 9.20 13.96 17.02
N ASN A 93 8.70 14.83 16.15
CA ASN A 93 9.15 14.83 14.76
C ASN A 93 10.67 14.82 14.84
N PRO A 94 11.35 13.79 14.30
CA PRO A 94 12.79 13.73 14.44
C PRO A 94 13.36 14.96 13.76
N THR A 95 13.83 15.92 14.56
CA THR A 95 14.59 17.05 14.03
C THR A 95 15.85 16.46 13.44
N PRO A 96 16.17 16.74 12.17
CA PRO A 96 17.44 16.32 11.61
C PRO A 96 18.57 16.79 12.52
N ALA A 97 19.47 15.88 12.90
CA ALA A 97 20.66 16.25 13.66
C ALA A 97 21.65 17.11 12.85
N TYR A 98 21.42 17.22 11.54
CA TYR A 98 22.25 17.95 10.59
C TYR A 98 21.35 18.68 9.59
N ASP A 99 21.68 19.93 9.29
CA ASP A 99 21.00 20.75 8.27
C ASP A 99 21.47 20.44 6.84
N ALA A 100 22.46 19.54 6.70
CA ALA A 100 23.06 19.16 5.43
C ALA A 100 23.45 17.67 5.44
N PRO A 101 23.56 17.03 4.26
CA PRO A 101 24.17 15.72 4.12
C PRO A 101 25.59 15.70 4.67
N ALA A 102 26.08 14.51 5.05
CA ALA A 102 27.50 14.34 5.39
C ALA A 102 28.38 14.90 4.26
N PRO A 103 29.46 15.64 4.57
CA PRO A 103 30.38 16.12 3.55
C PRO A 103 30.85 14.94 2.70
N SER A 104 30.92 15.14 1.38
CA SER A 104 31.42 14.11 0.47
C SER A 104 32.73 13.56 1.02
N PRO A 105 32.88 12.24 1.20
CA PRO A 105 34.13 11.68 1.68
C PRO A 105 35.24 12.20 0.77
N ALA A 106 36.24 12.88 1.34
CA ALA A 106 37.44 13.23 0.62
C ALA A 106 38.03 11.89 0.16
N PHE A 107 37.85 11.57 -1.12
CA PHE A 107 38.23 10.29 -1.70
C PHE A 107 39.75 10.23 -1.72
N THR A 108 40.35 9.83 -0.60
CA THR A 108 41.76 9.46 -0.53
C THR A 108 41.81 7.96 -0.74
N GLY A 109 41.89 7.57 -2.02
CA GLY A 109 42.09 6.18 -2.41
C GLY A 109 40.86 5.52 -3.03
N ALA A 110 41.02 5.14 -4.28
CA ALA A 110 40.07 4.38 -5.06
C ALA A 110 39.71 3.04 -4.38
N THR A 111 38.54 2.97 -3.75
CA THR A 111 37.81 1.70 -3.61
C THR A 111 36.39 1.96 -4.10
N ALA A 112 36.07 1.36 -5.24
CA ALA A 112 34.80 1.54 -5.92
C ALA A 112 33.64 1.09 -5.04
N VAL A 113 32.83 2.04 -4.60
CA VAL A 113 31.50 1.80 -4.04
C VAL A 113 30.63 1.22 -5.18
N PRO A 114 29.87 0.13 -4.98
CA PRO A 114 28.95 -0.36 -6.01
C PRO A 114 27.89 0.72 -6.27
N PRO A 115 27.55 1.03 -7.54
CA PRO A 115 26.59 2.08 -7.84
C PRO A 115 25.22 1.73 -7.26
N HIS A 116 24.66 2.65 -6.47
CA HIS A 116 23.22 2.66 -6.15
C HIS A 116 22.40 2.63 -7.46
N PRO A 117 21.21 2.01 -7.47
CA PRO A 117 20.38 1.98 -8.67
C PRO A 117 20.01 3.40 -9.06
N THR A 118 20.63 3.90 -10.12
CA THR A 118 20.23 5.14 -10.78
C THR A 118 18.81 4.90 -11.25
N VAL A 119 17.84 5.70 -10.78
CA VAL A 119 16.49 5.71 -11.36
C VAL A 119 16.66 6.11 -12.82
N ARG A 120 16.68 5.13 -13.71
CA ARG A 120 16.79 5.35 -15.15
C ARG A 120 15.40 5.78 -15.60
N ILE A 121 15.24 7.06 -15.94
CA ILE A 121 14.03 7.52 -16.61
C ILE A 121 14.02 6.85 -17.99
N LEU A 122 13.26 5.77 -18.12
CA LEU A 122 13.14 5.01 -19.36
C LEU A 122 12.25 5.80 -20.35
N PRO A 123 12.75 6.13 -21.55
CA PRO A 123 11.94 6.75 -22.58
C PRO A 123 10.75 5.87 -23.00
N ASN A 124 9.59 6.49 -23.22
CA ASN A 124 8.36 5.78 -23.57
C ASN A 124 8.45 5.19 -25.00
N PRO A 125 8.36 3.85 -25.16
CA PRO A 125 8.47 3.21 -26.48
C PRO A 125 7.30 3.52 -27.41
N PHE A 126 6.11 3.82 -26.88
CA PHE A 126 4.93 4.17 -27.69
C PHE A 126 5.08 5.56 -28.34
N GLU A 127 5.66 6.53 -27.62
CA GLU A 127 5.99 7.86 -28.16
C GLU A 127 7.08 7.77 -29.24
N ALA A 128 8.05 6.87 -29.06
CA ALA A 128 9.05 6.62 -30.07
C ALA A 128 8.44 6.05 -31.35
N TYR A 129 7.51 5.10 -31.24
CA TYR A 129 6.78 4.55 -32.39
C TYR A 129 5.90 5.59 -33.08
N ALA A 130 5.24 6.47 -32.31
CA ALA A 130 4.43 7.57 -32.85
C ALA A 130 5.25 8.55 -33.70
N ARG A 131 6.55 8.72 -33.41
CA ARG A 131 7.50 9.50 -34.21
C ARG A 131 8.05 8.75 -35.43
N GLY A 132 7.69 7.47 -35.58
CA GLY A 132 8.10 6.59 -36.67
C GLY A 132 8.86 5.36 -36.19
N GLU A 133 8.72 4.26 -36.93
CA GLU A 133 9.32 2.95 -36.60
C GLU A 133 10.85 3.01 -36.45
N GLU A 134 11.52 3.86 -37.25
CA GLU A 134 12.98 4.03 -37.20
C GLU A 134 13.46 4.74 -35.92
N ALA A 135 12.62 5.57 -35.30
CA ALA A 135 12.92 6.16 -34.00
C ALA A 135 12.83 5.11 -32.88
N LEU A 136 11.83 4.23 -32.93
CA LEU A 136 11.74 3.10 -32.01
C LEU A 136 12.91 2.12 -32.19
N ARG A 137 13.28 1.77 -33.44
CA ARG A 137 14.46 0.92 -33.70
C ARG A 137 15.73 1.49 -33.10
N ARG A 138 16.01 2.78 -33.31
CA ARG A 138 17.18 3.45 -32.71
C ARG A 138 17.16 3.42 -31.18
N GLN A 139 15.99 3.58 -30.56
CA GLN A 139 15.84 3.47 -29.10
C GLN A 139 16.08 2.04 -28.60
N LEU A 140 15.59 1.03 -29.32
CA LEU A 140 15.76 -0.39 -28.96
C LEU A 140 17.17 -0.92 -29.26
N HIS A 141 17.93 -0.28 -30.15
CA HIS A 141 19.32 -0.63 -30.45
C HIS A 141 20.33 -0.25 -29.33
N SER A 142 19.87 0.28 -28.19
CA SER A 142 20.68 0.57 -27.00
C SER A 142 21.63 -0.60 -26.65
N PRO A 143 22.90 -0.35 -26.27
CA PRO A 143 23.89 -1.41 -25.99
C PRO A 143 23.46 -2.34 -24.85
N ASP A 144 22.61 -1.89 -23.94
CA ASP A 144 22.33 -2.53 -22.66
C ASP A 144 21.10 -3.47 -22.71
N ALA A 145 21.33 -4.76 -22.50
CA ALA A 145 20.26 -5.75 -22.38
C ALA A 145 19.44 -5.59 -21.09
N ALA A 146 20.01 -5.02 -20.02
CA ALA A 146 19.28 -4.71 -18.79
C ALA A 146 18.22 -3.64 -19.05
N TYR A 147 18.58 -2.58 -19.79
CA TYR A 147 17.65 -1.54 -20.22
C TYR A 147 16.44 -2.11 -20.99
N LEU A 148 16.65 -3.05 -21.91
CA LEU A 148 15.55 -3.66 -22.68
C LEU A 148 14.60 -4.47 -21.79
N ARG A 149 15.14 -5.23 -20.83
CA ARG A 149 14.32 -6.02 -19.89
C ARG A 149 13.51 -5.13 -18.96
N GLU A 150 14.13 -4.06 -18.47
CA GLU A 150 13.47 -3.07 -17.63
C GLU A 150 12.36 -2.35 -18.40
N LEU A 151 12.63 -1.93 -19.65
CA LEU A 151 11.63 -1.31 -20.53
C LEU A 151 10.45 -2.25 -20.81
N ILE A 152 10.70 -3.53 -21.12
CA ILE A 152 9.64 -4.53 -21.35
C ILE A 152 8.76 -4.71 -20.11
N ARG A 153 9.37 -4.80 -18.92
CA ARG A 153 8.63 -4.95 -17.65
C ARG A 153 7.82 -3.70 -17.30
N THR A 154 8.45 -2.53 -17.35
CA THR A 154 7.85 -1.26 -16.95
C THR A 154 6.65 -0.89 -17.81
N TYR A 155 6.72 -1.15 -19.12
CA TYR A 155 5.62 -0.85 -20.06
C TYR A 155 4.70 -2.05 -20.34
N GLY A 156 4.88 -3.18 -19.63
CA GLY A 156 4.02 -4.35 -19.77
C GLY A 156 3.98 -4.93 -21.18
N LEU A 157 5.11 -4.92 -21.89
CA LEU A 157 5.21 -5.37 -23.29
C LEU A 157 5.22 -6.91 -23.44
N LEU A 158 4.82 -7.63 -22.39
CA LEU A 158 4.85 -9.08 -22.31
C LEU A 158 3.48 -9.57 -21.83
N ASP A 159 2.73 -10.23 -22.71
CA ASP A 159 1.40 -10.74 -22.36
C ASP A 159 1.48 -12.04 -21.53
N ASN A 160 2.60 -12.77 -21.57
CA ASN A 160 2.81 -13.98 -20.79
C ASN A 160 3.92 -13.80 -19.74
N PRO A 161 3.58 -13.71 -18.43
CA PRO A 161 4.55 -13.48 -17.36
C PRO A 161 5.52 -14.67 -17.12
N SER A 162 5.30 -15.81 -17.76
CA SER A 162 6.14 -17.02 -17.61
C SER A 162 7.43 -16.98 -18.45
N ILE A 163 7.58 -16.01 -19.35
CA ILE A 163 8.76 -15.88 -20.20
C ILE A 163 9.92 -15.28 -19.37
N ASP A 164 10.99 -16.08 -19.22
CA ASP A 164 12.20 -15.63 -18.53
C ASP A 164 13.05 -14.72 -19.44
N LEU A 165 12.85 -13.41 -19.30
CA LEU A 165 13.61 -12.37 -20.01
C LEU A 165 15.12 -12.46 -19.78
N TRP A 166 15.59 -13.10 -18.70
CA TRP A 166 17.01 -13.24 -18.40
C TRP A 166 17.71 -14.28 -19.27
N ARG A 167 16.95 -15.19 -19.87
CA ARG A 167 17.44 -16.21 -20.81
C ARG A 167 17.40 -15.77 -22.27
N MET A 168 16.78 -14.64 -22.58
CA MET A 168 16.62 -14.16 -23.95
C MET A 168 17.88 -13.43 -24.43
N SER A 169 18.21 -13.61 -25.71
CA SER A 169 19.24 -12.82 -26.37
C SER A 169 18.76 -11.37 -26.56
N LYS A 170 19.71 -10.44 -26.67
CA LYS A 170 19.40 -9.03 -26.93
C LYS A 170 18.54 -8.85 -28.19
N ALA A 171 18.85 -9.57 -29.27
CA ALA A 171 18.07 -9.52 -30.51
C ALA A 171 16.63 -10.00 -30.31
N ALA A 172 16.43 -11.05 -29.49
CA ALA A 172 15.10 -11.54 -29.16
C ALA A 172 14.31 -10.52 -28.31
N LEU A 173 14.95 -9.84 -27.37
CA LEU A 173 14.32 -8.77 -26.58
C LEU A 173 13.89 -7.57 -27.44
N VAL A 174 14.74 -7.17 -28.41
CA VAL A 174 14.40 -6.10 -29.37
C VAL A 174 13.20 -6.50 -30.24
N GLY A 175 13.21 -7.72 -30.79
CA GLY A 175 12.12 -8.23 -31.61
C GLY A 175 10.80 -8.30 -30.84
N LEU A 176 10.84 -8.78 -29.60
CA LEU A 176 9.68 -8.85 -28.71
C LEU A 176 9.10 -7.46 -28.43
N ALA A 177 9.94 -6.50 -28.01
CA ALA A 177 9.49 -5.14 -27.71
C ALA A 177 8.89 -4.44 -28.95
N LEU A 178 9.49 -4.65 -30.13
CA LEU A 178 9.00 -4.07 -31.39
C LEU A 178 7.62 -4.61 -31.77
N VAL A 179 7.44 -5.93 -31.71
CA VAL A 179 6.14 -6.57 -32.02
C VAL A 179 5.08 -6.13 -31.00
N ALA A 180 5.39 -6.15 -29.71
CA ALA A 180 4.46 -5.76 -28.66
C ALA A 180 3.99 -4.31 -28.78
N VAL A 181 4.89 -3.38 -29.10
CA VAL A 181 4.53 -1.97 -29.32
C VAL A 181 3.67 -1.81 -30.57
N ARG A 182 3.96 -2.57 -31.64
CA ARG A 182 3.19 -2.53 -32.89
C ARG A 182 1.77 -3.05 -32.73
N GLU A 183 1.59 -4.20 -32.08
CA GLU A 183 0.27 -4.82 -31.90
C GLU A 183 -0.64 -3.99 -30.98
N ARG A 184 -0.06 -3.21 -30.07
CA ARG A 184 -0.81 -2.42 -29.08
C ARG A 184 -1.18 -1.01 -29.56
N LEU A 185 -0.64 -0.57 -30.70
CA LEU A 185 -0.96 0.69 -31.37
C LEU A 185 -1.68 0.49 -32.72
N ARG A 186 -2.08 -0.75 -33.03
CA ARG A 186 -3.04 -1.08 -34.09
C ARG A 186 -4.46 -0.98 -33.56
#